data_AF-A0A916RUF8-F1
#
_entry.id   AF-A0A916RUF8-F1
#
_cell.length_a   1.000
_cell.length_b   1.000
_cell.length_c   1.000
_cell.angle_alpha   90.00
_cell.angle_beta   90.00
_cell.angle_gamma   90.00
#
_symmetry.space_group_name_H-M   'P 1'
#
loop_
_entity.id
_entity.type
_entity.pdbx_description
1 polymer ?
#
loop_
_entity_poly.entity_id
_entity_poly.type
_entity_poly.pdbx_seq_one_letter_code
_entity_poly.pdbx_strand_id
1 'polypeptide(L)'
;MAAERERFYECEVKRRRVRATGGYEPFWKVKSVEEALGDNDTEFRCQFCGGAVKIFRRRSREGPAAHVEHKLKSDSEYCGGCIAFINATDGRSARQSSSPVQ
;
A
#
# COMPACT_ATOMS: atom_id res chain seq x y z
N MET A 1 12.17 -10.70 20.27
CA MET A 1 12.20 -9.37 19.62
C MET A 1 10.80 -9.10 19.10
N ALA A 2 10.18 -7.96 19.46
CA ALA A 2 8.88 -7.62 18.90
C ALA A 2 9.06 -7.45 17.40
N ALA A 3 8.45 -8.33 16.59
CA ALA A 3 8.48 -8.19 15.14
C ALA A 3 7.90 -6.81 14.81
N GLU A 4 8.73 -5.91 14.30
CA GLU A 4 8.30 -4.60 13.81
C GLU A 4 7.25 -4.88 12.73
N ARG A 5 5.97 -4.70 13.08
CA ARG A 5 4.87 -4.93 12.15
C ARG A 5 5.03 -3.91 11.04
N GLU A 6 5.00 -4.38 9.80
CA GLU A 6 4.95 -3.53 8.63
C GLU A 6 3.79 -2.55 8.75
N ARG A 7 4.04 -1.25 8.59
CA ARG A 7 3.00 -0.22 8.62
C ARG A 7 3.32 0.85 7.58
N PHE A 8 2.52 0.90 6.52
CA PHE A 8 2.57 2.00 5.56
C PHE A 8 1.43 2.97 5.82
N TYR A 9 1.75 4.25 5.94
CA TYR A 9 0.75 5.31 6.14
C TYR A 9 0.30 5.93 4.81
N GLU A 10 0.91 5.52 3.70
CA GLU A 10 0.58 5.93 2.34
C GLU A 10 0.37 4.69 1.47
N CYS A 11 -0.57 4.81 0.54
CA CYS A 11 -0.95 3.76 -0.40
C CYS A 11 -1.37 4.36 -1.74
N GLU A 12 -1.44 3.52 -2.77
CA GLU A 12 -2.09 3.92 -4.01
C GLU A 12 -3.57 3.56 -3.97
N VAL A 13 -4.41 4.51 -4.34
CA VAL A 13 -5.86 4.33 -4.53
C VAL A 13 -6.24 4.46 -5.98
N LYS A 14 -7.21 3.65 -6.43
CA LYS A 14 -7.71 3.73 -7.80
C LYS A 14 -8.76 4.82 -7.92
N ARG A 15 -8.49 5.80 -8.78
CA ARG A 15 -9.41 6.90 -9.08
C ARG A 15 -9.63 7.05 -10.56
N ARG A 16 -10.60 7.88 -10.94
CA ARG A 16 -10.88 8.23 -12.33
C ARG A 16 -10.42 9.67 -12.59
N ARG A 17 -9.70 9.89 -13.69
CA ARG A 17 -9.37 11.22 -14.21
C ARG A 17 -9.96 11.40 -15.59
N VAL A 18 -10.18 12.64 -16.00
CA VAL A 18 -10.67 12.98 -17.34
C VAL A 18 -9.53 12.81 -18.34
N ARG A 19 -9.80 12.13 -19.46
CA ARG A 19 -8.84 12.01 -20.56
C ARG A 19 -8.80 13.29 -21.38
N ALA A 20 -7.66 13.60 -22.01
CA ALA A 20 -7.54 14.74 -22.93
C ALA A 20 -8.53 14.66 -24.11
N THR A 21 -8.85 13.44 -24.56
CA THR A 21 -9.80 13.17 -25.65
C THR A 21 -11.26 13.09 -25.20
N GLY A 22 -11.56 13.43 -23.94
CA GLY A 22 -12.86 13.21 -23.32
C GLY A 22 -13.03 11.79 -22.75
N GLY A 23 -13.97 11.65 -21.81
CA GLY A 23 -14.19 10.41 -21.05
C GLY A 23 -13.30 10.29 -19.80
N TYR A 24 -13.41 9.16 -19.10
CA TYR A 24 -12.66 8.87 -17.86
C TYR A 24 -11.67 7.72 -18.05
N GLU A 25 -10.50 7.80 -17.41
CA GLU A 25 -9.56 6.69 -17.26
C GLU A 25 -9.26 6.39 -15.79
N PRO A 26 -9.14 5.10 -15.40
CA PRO A 26 -8.63 4.75 -14.10
C PRO A 26 -7.14 5.10 -14.01
N PHE A 27 -6.73 5.60 -12.86
CA PHE A 27 -5.33 5.80 -12.53
C PHE A 27 -5.11 5.54 -11.05
N TRP A 28 -3.89 5.15 -10.71
CA TRP A 28 -3.46 4.95 -9.33
C TRP A 28 -2.86 6.26 -8.81
N LYS A 29 -3.37 6.73 -7.67
CA LYS A 29 -2.91 7.95 -7.02
C LYS A 29 -2.35 7.61 -5.65
N VAL A 30 -1.12 8.05 -5.37
CA VAL A 30 -0.55 7.97 -4.02
C VAL A 30 -1.32 8.92 -3.09
N LYS A 31 -1.72 8.40 -1.93
CA LYS A 31 -2.47 9.14 -0.92
C LYS A 31 -2.17 8.60 0.48
N SER A 32 -2.30 9.44 1.51
CA SER A 32 -2.32 8.94 2.87
C SER A 32 -3.51 8.01 3.10
N VAL A 33 -3.32 6.98 3.92
CA VAL A 33 -4.37 5.99 4.24
C VAL A 33 -5.54 6.66 4.98
N GLU A 34 -5.25 7.64 5.84
CA GLU A 34 -6.28 8.40 6.55
C GLU A 34 -7.16 9.22 5.58
N GLU A 35 -6.55 9.96 4.65
CA GLU A 35 -7.34 10.70 3.66
C GLU A 35 -8.07 9.76 2.71
N ALA A 36 -7.48 8.63 2.33
CA ALA A 36 -8.13 7.67 1.43
C ALA A 36 -9.38 7.03 2.06
N LEU A 37 -9.31 6.76 3.37
CA LEU A 37 -10.45 6.31 4.15
C LEU A 37 -11.52 7.41 4.28
N GLY A 38 -11.11 8.67 4.45
CA GLY A 38 -12.03 9.82 4.48
C GLY A 38 -12.80 10.02 3.17
N ASP A 39 -12.14 9.81 2.04
CA ASP A 39 -12.74 9.94 0.70
C ASP A 39 -13.55 8.70 0.26
N ASN A 40 -13.63 7.66 1.10
CA ASN A 40 -14.27 6.39 0.79
C ASN A 40 -13.70 5.69 -0.46
N ASP A 41 -12.38 5.79 -0.67
CA ASP A 41 -11.70 4.95 -1.67
C ASP A 41 -11.92 3.46 -1.33
N THR A 42 -12.02 2.60 -2.34
CA THR A 42 -12.36 1.18 -2.19
C THR A 42 -11.28 0.23 -2.71
N GLU A 43 -10.45 0.67 -3.65
CA GLU A 43 -9.37 -0.10 -4.26
C GLU A 43 -8.03 0.46 -3.83
N PHE A 44 -7.21 -0.38 -3.18
CA PHE A 44 -5.96 -0.01 -2.55
C PHE A 44 -4.85 -0.98 -2.93
N ARG A 45 -3.65 -0.44 -3.14
CA ARG A 45 -2.44 -1.25 -3.33
C ARG A 45 -1.22 -0.59 -2.73
N CYS A 46 -0.16 -1.37 -2.56
CA CYS A 46 1.12 -0.87 -2.09
C CYS A 46 1.75 0.05 -3.15
N GLN A 47 2.17 1.26 -2.75
CA GLN A 47 2.78 2.22 -3.66
C GLN A 47 4.15 1.79 -4.22
N PHE A 48 4.82 0.85 -3.56
CA PHE A 48 6.17 0.43 -3.92
C PHE A 48 6.19 -0.78 -4.87
N CYS A 49 5.25 -1.71 -4.70
CA CYS A 49 5.24 -2.98 -5.45
C CYS A 49 3.91 -3.28 -6.14
N GLY A 50 2.89 -2.43 -6.00
CA GLY A 50 1.55 -2.64 -6.55
C GLY A 50 0.76 -3.81 -5.93
N GLY A 51 1.31 -4.45 -4.90
CA GLY A 51 0.72 -5.62 -4.25
C GLY A 51 -0.53 -5.31 -3.44
N ALA A 52 -1.34 -6.35 -3.20
CA ALA A 52 -2.58 -6.21 -2.46
C ALA A 52 -2.31 -5.92 -0.98
N VAL A 53 -3.00 -4.92 -0.43
CA VAL A 53 -2.83 -4.49 0.96
C VAL A 53 -4.12 -4.64 1.78
N LYS A 54 -3.97 -4.88 3.07
CA LYS A 54 -5.03 -4.86 4.07
C LYS A 54 -4.98 -3.54 4.81
N ILE A 55 -6.15 -2.90 4.95
CA ILE A 55 -6.27 -1.63 5.65
C ILE A 55 -6.57 -1.86 7.12
N PHE A 56 -5.85 -1.13 7.96
CA PHE A 56 -6.05 -1.06 9.40
C PHE A 56 -6.49 0.35 9.76
N ARG A 57 -7.75 0.49 10.17
CA ARG A 57 -8.30 1.76 10.63
C ARG A 57 -7.83 2.06 12.06
N ARG A 58 -7.58 3.33 12.36
CA ARG A 58 -7.36 3.79 13.73
C ARG A 58 -8.63 3.54 14.55
N ARG A 59 -8.54 2.70 15.58
CA ARG A 59 -9.69 2.34 16.44
C ARG A 59 -9.91 3.26 17.63
N SER A 60 -8.85 3.94 18.08
CA SER A 60 -8.87 4.83 19.25
C SER A 60 -7.95 6.02 19.00
N ARG A 61 -8.20 7.14 19.68
CA ARG A 61 -7.35 8.35 19.59
C ARG A 61 -5.91 8.08 20.00
N GLU A 62 -5.63 7.12 20.86
CA GLU A 62 -4.26 6.75 21.26
C GLU A 62 -3.69 5.58 20.44
N GLY A 63 -4.50 4.96 19.58
CA GLY A 63 -4.08 3.86 18.73
C GLY A 63 -3.21 4.31 17.55
N PRO A 64 -2.57 3.36 16.85
CA PRO A 64 -1.80 3.66 15.66
C PRO A 64 -2.68 4.35 14.60
N ALA A 65 -2.09 5.31 13.89
CA ALA A 65 -2.72 5.94 12.74
C ALA A 65 -3.16 4.90 11.71
N ALA A 66 -4.13 5.25 10.85
CA ALA A 66 -4.58 4.32 9.83
C ALA A 66 -3.41 3.96 8.91
N HIS A 67 -3.21 2.67 8.67
CA HIS A 67 -2.09 2.15 7.90
C HIS A 67 -2.52 0.95 7.08
N VAL A 68 -1.65 0.54 6.16
CA VAL A 68 -1.80 -0.68 5.41
C VAL A 68 -0.64 -1.64 5.65
N GLU A 69 -0.93 -2.93 5.53
CA GLU A 69 0.03 -4.04 5.57
C GLU A 69 -0.21 -4.90 4.32
N HIS A 70 0.83 -5.48 3.72
CA HIS A 70 0.67 -6.43 2.62
C HIS A 70 -0.19 -7.61 3.06
N LYS A 71 -1.07 -8.06 2.16
CA LYS A 71 -1.83 -9.30 2.37
C LYS A 71 -0.95 -10.54 2.21
N LEU A 72 0.00 -10.50 1.26
CA LEU A 72 0.88 -11.62 0.96
C LEU A 72 2.25 -11.39 1.57
N LYS A 73 2.74 -12.39 2.31
CA LYS A 73 4.09 -12.37 2.87
C LYS A 73 5.15 -12.22 1.77
N SER A 74 4.96 -12.91 0.65
CA SER A 74 5.84 -12.83 -0.52
C SER A 74 5.96 -11.43 -1.13
N ASP A 75 4.97 -10.56 -0.94
CA ASP A 75 5.08 -9.16 -1.35
C ASP A 75 5.89 -8.38 -0.30
N SER A 76 5.56 -8.52 0.99
CA SER A 76 6.29 -7.84 2.08
C SER A 76 7.79 -8.16 2.09
N GLU A 77 8.16 -9.41 1.83
CA GLU A 77 9.54 -9.90 1.84
C GLU A 77 10.41 -9.38 0.69
N TYR A 78 9.80 -8.76 -0.33
CA TYR A 78 10.48 -8.27 -1.52
C TYR A 78 10.08 -6.83 -1.89
N CYS A 79 9.28 -6.18 -1.04
CA CYS A 79 8.81 -4.83 -1.27
C CYS A 79 9.86 -3.84 -0.79
N GLY A 80 10.30 -2.95 -1.69
CA GLY A 80 11.35 -1.96 -1.39
C GLY A 80 11.02 -0.99 -0.25
N GLY A 81 9.73 -0.84 0.10
CA GLY A 81 9.31 -0.03 1.25
C GLY A 81 9.17 -0.80 2.56
N CYS A 82 9.18 -2.15 2.54
CA CYS A 82 8.96 -2.94 3.74
C CYS A 82 10.22 -3.02 4.60
N ILE A 83 10.10 -2.75 5.90
CA ILE A 83 11.22 -2.83 6.84
C ILE A 83 11.84 -4.23 6.89
N ALA A 84 11.05 -5.28 6.71
CA ALA A 84 11.55 -6.66 6.68
C ALA A 84 12.45 -6.92 5.47
N PHE A 85 12.17 -6.29 4.32
CA PHE A 85 13.04 -6.34 3.14
C PHE A 85 14.26 -5.42 3.32
N ILE A 86 14.07 -4.20 3.82
CA ILE A 86 15.16 -3.22 4.03
C ILE A 86 16.22 -3.75 4.99
N ASN A 87 15.80 -4.46 6.05
CA ASN A 87 16.71 -5.05 7.04
C ASN A 87 17.25 -6.43 6.63
N ALA A 88 16.84 -6.97 5.48
CA ALA A 88 17.27 -8.28 5.02
C ALA A 88 18.73 -8.24 4.51
N THR A 89 19.54 -9.21 4.93
CA THR A 89 20.97 -9.31 4.56
C THR A 89 21.27 -10.47 3.60
N ASP A 90 20.24 -11.15 3.12
CA ASP A 90 20.35 -12.37 2.31
C ASP A 90 20.45 -12.11 0.79
N GLY A 91 20.70 -10.87 0.38
CA GLY A 91 21.00 -10.51 -1.02
C GLY A 91 19.79 -10.51 -1.96
N ARG A 92 18.57 -10.69 -1.44
CA ARG A 92 17.34 -10.58 -2.23
C ARG A 92 17.17 -9.16 -2.79
N SER A 93 16.66 -9.06 -4.02
CA SER A 93 16.38 -7.77 -4.69
C SER A 93 14.91 -7.39 -4.58
N ALA A 94 14.64 -6.07 -4.51
CA ALA A 94 13.27 -5.57 -4.51
C ALA A 94 12.58 -5.94 -5.82
N ARG A 95 11.29 -6.30 -5.76
CA ARG A 95 10.49 -6.59 -6.96
C ARG A 95 9.05 -6.14 -6.83
N GLN A 96 8.40 -6.01 -7.97
CA GLN A 96 6.95 -5.83 -8.06
C GLN A 96 6.22 -7.09 -7.56
N SER A 97 4.99 -6.90 -7.06
CA SER A 97 4.14 -8.01 -6.66
C SER A 97 3.91 -8.95 -7.84
N SER A 98 3.90 -10.25 -7.57
CA SER A 98 3.55 -11.27 -8.58
C SER A 98 2.05 -11.32 -8.88
N SER A 99 1.23 -10.61 -8.08
CA SER A 99 -0.21 -10.48 -8.26
C SER A 99 -0.64 -9.04 -7.99
N PRO A 100 -0.22 -8.08 -8.82
CA PRO A 100 -0.52 -6.66 -8.60
C PRO A 100 -2.02 -6.39 -8.73
N VAL A 101 -2.50 -5.40 -7.97
CA VAL A 101 -3.90 -4.94 -8.10
C VAL A 101 -4.04 -4.15 -9.41
N GLN A 102 -4.98 -4.57 -10.25
CA GLN A 102 -5.29 -3.99 -11.57
C GLN A 102 -6.23 -2.81 -11.47
#